data_AF-A0A2N9DUV1-F1
#
_entry.id   AF-A0A2N9DUV1-F1
#
_cell.length_a   1.000
_cell.length_b   1.000
_cell.length_c   1.000
_cell.angle_alpha   90.00
_cell.angle_beta   90.00
_cell.angle_gamma   90.00
#
_symmetry.space_group_name_H-M   'P 1'
#
loop_
_entity.id
_entity.type
_entity.pdbx_description
1 polymer ?
#
loop_
_entity_poly.entity_id
_entity_poly.type
_entity_poly.pdbx_seq_one_letter_code
_entity_poly.pdbx_strand_id
1 'polypeptide(L)'
;MVLTPLDIHNKEFNNKMRGYNPDQVNDFLDQVIKDYETVLKENDALKADLKSSDEKVTYFNELKDALNQSIIVAQEAADKVKENAKRESEIIQTESEKNAKSMLDDATEKSNHIIEDATERAKRIAIETDDLKKQTRIFKQRLQVMLESQLEVVKSPEWTDLLAKDELADHQTLSEEIDITELDNKGDNQVNSTTEAVKPWGEIAEDQVETTQTIVFPDDDSMSDSEETEDAEVTTDQAYDPIESSTDQVDNDENKN
;
A
#
# COMPACT_ATOMS: atom_id res chain seq x y z
N MET A 1 -49.21 -11.90 70.52
CA MET A 1 -49.60 -13.09 71.30
C MET A 1 -50.18 -12.61 72.63
N VAL A 2 -51.12 -13.34 73.23
CA VAL A 2 -51.93 -12.90 74.38
C VAL A 2 -51.46 -13.40 75.75
N LEU A 3 -50.48 -14.32 75.80
CA LEU A 3 -49.89 -14.81 77.05
C LEU A 3 -48.38 -15.03 76.85
N THR A 4 -47.58 -14.63 77.83
CA THR A 4 -46.13 -14.87 77.92
C THR A 4 -45.85 -16.02 78.90
N PRO A 5 -44.66 -16.66 78.85
CA PRO A 5 -44.26 -17.64 79.88
C PRO A 5 -44.39 -17.07 81.30
N LEU A 6 -44.11 -15.79 81.47
CA LEU A 6 -44.25 -15.05 82.73
C LEU A 6 -45.72 -14.91 83.17
N ASP A 7 -46.65 -14.73 82.21
CA ASP A 7 -48.09 -14.68 82.50
C ASP A 7 -48.65 -16.04 82.93
N ILE A 8 -48.04 -17.15 82.46
CA ILE A 8 -48.40 -18.51 82.88
C ILE A 8 -47.87 -18.78 84.30
N HIS A 9 -46.64 -18.36 84.60
CA HIS A 9 -46.05 -18.49 85.94
C HIS A 9 -46.80 -17.69 87.01
N ASN A 10 -47.21 -16.45 86.69
CA ASN A 10 -47.88 -15.57 87.64
C ASN A 10 -49.41 -15.82 87.73
N LYS A 11 -49.91 -16.90 87.12
CA LYS A 11 -51.35 -17.17 87.05
C LYS A 11 -51.85 -17.84 88.33
N GLU A 12 -52.70 -17.14 89.07
CA GLU A 12 -53.40 -17.72 90.23
C GLU A 12 -54.77 -18.31 89.86
N PHE A 13 -55.11 -19.44 90.47
CA PHE A 13 -56.39 -20.14 90.28
C PHE A 13 -57.20 -20.19 91.58
N ASN A 14 -58.52 -20.00 91.50
CA ASN A 14 -59.42 -20.10 92.66
C ASN A 14 -59.59 -21.57 93.10
N ASN A 15 -59.49 -21.83 94.41
CA ASN A 15 -59.67 -23.17 94.96
C ASN A 15 -61.17 -23.54 95.10
N LYS A 16 -61.55 -24.77 94.71
CA LYS A 16 -62.91 -25.32 94.84
C LYS A 16 -62.85 -26.72 95.46
N MET A 17 -63.87 -27.09 96.25
CA MET A 17 -63.93 -28.34 97.05
C MET A 17 -63.75 -29.66 96.25
N ARG A 18 -63.85 -29.63 94.92
CA ARG A 18 -63.57 -30.74 93.98
C ARG A 18 -62.73 -30.23 92.79
N GLY A 19 -61.57 -29.65 93.08
CA GLY A 19 -60.62 -29.11 92.09
C GLY A 19 -59.48 -30.07 91.75
N TYR A 20 -58.66 -29.68 90.77
CA TYR A 20 -57.39 -30.34 90.49
C TYR A 20 -56.40 -30.16 91.66
N ASN A 21 -55.46 -31.10 91.79
CA ASN A 21 -54.39 -30.98 92.78
C ASN A 21 -53.43 -29.84 92.35
N PRO A 22 -53.25 -28.80 93.18
CA PRO A 22 -52.41 -27.65 92.84
C PRO A 22 -50.95 -28.03 92.57
N ASP A 23 -50.38 -28.99 93.29
CA ASP A 23 -48.98 -29.41 93.11
C ASP A 23 -48.77 -30.05 91.74
N GLN A 24 -49.67 -30.96 91.34
CA GLN A 24 -49.61 -31.61 90.01
C GLN A 24 -49.85 -30.63 88.86
N VAL A 25 -50.70 -29.62 89.06
CA VAL A 25 -50.94 -28.58 88.07
C VAL A 25 -49.71 -27.68 87.92
N ASN A 26 -49.06 -27.31 89.03
CA ASN A 26 -47.83 -26.51 89.00
C ASN A 26 -46.70 -27.25 88.28
N ASP A 27 -46.47 -28.53 88.60
CA ASP A 27 -45.45 -29.36 87.91
C ASP A 27 -45.69 -29.41 86.38
N PHE A 28 -46.95 -29.51 85.96
CA PHE A 28 -47.32 -29.48 84.55
C PHE A 28 -47.13 -28.09 83.92
N LEU A 29 -47.51 -27.02 84.63
CA LEU A 29 -47.32 -25.65 84.16
C LEU A 29 -45.83 -25.30 84.01
N ASP A 30 -44.96 -25.80 84.88
CA ASP A 30 -43.49 -25.64 84.74
C ASP A 30 -42.96 -26.29 83.45
N GLN A 31 -43.49 -27.46 83.09
CA GLN A 31 -43.16 -28.10 81.82
C GLN A 31 -43.69 -27.29 80.63
N VAL A 32 -44.93 -26.83 80.71
CA VAL A 32 -45.54 -25.97 79.67
C VAL A 32 -44.75 -24.68 79.51
N ILE A 33 -44.30 -24.04 80.58
CA ILE A 33 -43.48 -22.82 80.54
C ILE A 33 -42.17 -23.08 79.77
N LYS A 34 -41.46 -24.16 80.09
CA LYS A 34 -40.20 -24.53 79.40
C LYS A 34 -40.40 -24.81 77.91
N ASP A 35 -41.44 -25.57 77.57
CA ASP A 35 -41.76 -25.88 76.17
C ASP A 35 -42.17 -24.60 75.42
N TYR A 36 -42.93 -23.72 76.07
CA TYR A 36 -43.36 -22.44 75.49
C TYR A 36 -42.18 -21.49 75.25
N GLU A 37 -41.23 -21.41 76.19
CA GLU A 37 -39.98 -20.65 76.00
C GLU A 37 -39.15 -21.20 74.84
N THR A 38 -39.08 -22.53 74.71
CA THR A 38 -38.36 -23.19 73.62
C THR A 38 -38.98 -22.85 72.27
N VAL A 39 -40.31 -22.97 72.15
CA VAL A 39 -41.05 -22.62 70.93
C VAL A 39 -40.91 -21.14 70.59
N LEU A 40 -40.93 -20.24 71.57
CA LEU A 40 -40.71 -18.81 71.32
C LEU A 40 -39.31 -18.53 70.78
N LYS A 41 -38.27 -19.13 71.37
CA LYS A 41 -36.89 -19.01 70.86
C LYS A 41 -36.74 -19.56 69.44
N GLU A 42 -37.31 -20.73 69.17
CA GLU A 42 -37.32 -21.30 67.82
C GLU A 42 -38.09 -20.42 66.84
N ASN A 43 -39.21 -19.83 67.25
CA ASN A 43 -39.99 -18.94 66.40
C ASN A 43 -39.21 -17.67 66.03
N ASP A 44 -38.50 -17.09 67.00
CA ASP A 44 -37.66 -15.91 66.76
C ASP A 44 -36.45 -16.24 65.88
N ALA A 45 -35.82 -17.40 66.08
CA ALA A 45 -34.74 -17.89 65.20
C ALA A 45 -35.23 -18.11 63.77
N LEU A 46 -36.35 -18.82 63.59
CA LEU A 46 -36.96 -19.05 62.28
C LEU A 46 -37.37 -17.75 61.59
N LYS A 47 -37.88 -16.77 62.33
CA LYS A 47 -38.19 -15.43 61.78
C LYS A 47 -36.93 -14.69 61.33
N ALA A 48 -35.83 -14.80 62.08
CA ALA A 48 -34.56 -14.21 61.71
C ALA A 48 -33.99 -14.88 60.43
N ASP A 49 -34.06 -16.21 60.34
CA ASP A 49 -33.62 -16.97 59.18
C ASP A 49 -34.48 -16.70 57.93
N LEU A 50 -35.80 -16.60 58.13
CA LEU A 50 -36.74 -16.22 57.06
C LEU A 50 -36.38 -14.83 56.54
N LYS A 51 -36.18 -13.85 57.43
CA LYS A 51 -35.80 -12.49 57.06
C LYS A 51 -34.46 -12.48 56.30
N SER A 52 -33.45 -13.21 56.77
CA SER A 52 -32.17 -13.32 56.07
C SER A 52 -32.31 -13.96 54.69
N SER A 53 -33.18 -14.96 54.55
CA SER A 53 -33.43 -15.63 53.28
C SER A 53 -34.18 -14.71 52.31
N ASP A 54 -35.17 -13.96 52.78
CA ASP A 54 -35.90 -12.97 51.98
C ASP A 54 -34.98 -11.85 51.49
N GLU A 55 -34.05 -11.38 52.34
CA GLU A 55 -33.03 -10.40 51.95
C GLU A 55 -32.11 -10.94 50.84
N LYS A 56 -31.66 -12.20 50.96
CA LYS A 56 -30.85 -12.87 49.92
C LYS A 56 -31.63 -13.02 48.61
N VAL A 57 -32.89 -13.43 48.66
CA VAL A 57 -33.75 -13.55 47.48
C VAL A 57 -33.91 -12.21 46.79
N THR A 58 -34.14 -11.14 47.56
CA THR A 58 -34.23 -9.77 47.05
C THR A 58 -32.93 -9.37 46.35
N TYR A 59 -31.78 -9.56 46.99
CA TYR A 59 -30.46 -9.29 46.40
C TYR A 59 -30.22 -10.05 45.10
N PHE A 60 -30.55 -11.35 45.06
CA PHE A 60 -30.38 -12.15 43.84
C PHE A 60 -31.32 -11.71 42.72
N ASN A 61 -32.53 -11.27 43.04
CA ASN A 61 -33.45 -10.72 42.04
C ASN A 61 -32.91 -9.40 41.46
N GLU A 62 -32.44 -8.48 42.31
CA GLU A 62 -31.84 -7.22 41.85
C GLU A 62 -30.58 -7.48 41.00
N LEU A 63 -29.73 -8.43 41.41
CA LEU A 63 -28.56 -8.83 40.65
C LEU A 63 -28.94 -9.43 39.29
N LYS A 64 -29.98 -10.27 39.24
CA LYS A 64 -30.49 -10.86 38.00
C LYS A 64 -31.00 -9.76 37.06
N ASP A 65 -31.73 -8.79 37.58
CA ASP A 65 -32.28 -7.70 36.77
C ASP A 65 -31.17 -6.78 36.24
N ALA A 66 -30.17 -6.46 37.08
CA ALA A 66 -28.98 -5.72 36.66
C ALA A 66 -28.18 -6.46 35.59
N LEU A 67 -28.00 -7.79 35.74
CA LEU A 67 -27.30 -8.63 34.77
C LEU A 67 -28.06 -8.66 33.43
N ASN A 68 -29.38 -8.86 33.46
CA ASN A 68 -30.21 -8.84 32.26
C ASN A 68 -30.12 -7.49 31.53
N GLN A 69 -30.18 -6.38 32.28
CA GLN A 69 -30.03 -5.05 31.69
C GLN A 69 -28.64 -4.87 31.06
N SER A 70 -27.59 -5.34 31.73
CA SER A 70 -26.22 -5.29 31.19
C SER A 70 -26.08 -6.12 29.91
N ILE A 71 -26.72 -7.28 29.82
CA ILE A 71 -26.71 -8.12 28.61
C ILE A 71 -27.40 -7.40 27.46
N ILE A 72 -28.55 -6.77 27.70
CA ILE A 72 -29.26 -6.01 26.67
C ILE A 72 -28.40 -4.86 26.15
N VAL A 73 -27.79 -4.07 27.06
CA VAL A 73 -26.91 -2.96 26.67
C VAL A 73 -25.69 -3.47 25.88
N ALA A 74 -25.11 -4.60 26.29
CA ALA A 74 -24.00 -5.20 25.57
C ALA A 74 -24.41 -5.68 24.17
N GLN A 75 -25.60 -6.27 24.02
CA GLN A 75 -26.16 -6.66 22.72
C GLN A 75 -26.40 -5.45 21.82
N GLU A 76 -27.06 -4.41 22.34
CA GLU A 76 -27.28 -3.15 21.60
C GLU A 76 -25.96 -2.50 21.17
N ALA A 77 -24.95 -2.50 22.05
CA ALA A 77 -23.62 -2.00 21.72
C ALA A 77 -22.95 -2.84 20.63
N ALA A 78 -23.03 -4.17 20.71
CA ALA A 78 -22.50 -5.08 19.70
C ALA A 78 -23.19 -4.88 18.35
N ASP A 79 -24.52 -4.78 18.33
CA ASP A 79 -25.30 -4.52 17.12
C ASP A 79 -24.96 -3.17 16.51
N LYS A 80 -24.81 -2.13 17.33
CA LYS A 80 -24.39 -0.79 16.87
C LYS A 80 -23.00 -0.80 16.27
N VAL A 81 -22.05 -1.51 16.87
CA VAL A 81 -20.69 -1.68 16.31
C VAL A 81 -20.76 -2.42 14.97
N LYS A 82 -21.54 -3.50 14.89
CA LYS A 82 -21.72 -4.28 13.67
C LYS A 82 -22.36 -3.45 12.54
N GLU A 83 -23.38 -2.67 12.85
CA GLU A 83 -24.05 -1.79 11.88
C GLU A 83 -23.11 -0.69 11.38
N ASN A 84 -22.36 -0.06 12.30
CA ASN A 84 -21.37 0.95 11.93
C ASN A 84 -20.26 0.38 11.06
N ALA A 85 -19.68 -0.76 11.44
CA ALA A 85 -18.65 -1.43 10.66
C ALA A 85 -19.15 -1.82 9.27
N LYS A 86 -20.41 -2.29 9.17
CA LYS A 86 -21.04 -2.61 7.88
C LYS A 86 -21.19 -1.37 7.00
N ARG A 87 -21.72 -0.28 7.56
CA ARG A 87 -21.88 1.00 6.83
C ARG A 87 -20.53 1.56 6.38
N GLU A 88 -19.54 1.54 7.25
CA GLU A 88 -18.19 1.99 6.94
C GLU A 88 -17.56 1.14 5.84
N SER A 89 -17.72 -0.19 5.91
CA SER A 89 -17.28 -1.09 4.85
C SER A 89 -17.95 -0.78 3.50
N GLU A 90 -19.26 -0.51 3.48
CA GLU A 90 -19.99 -0.16 2.25
C GLU A 90 -19.48 1.18 1.66
N ILE A 91 -19.19 2.16 2.51
CA ILE A 91 -18.61 3.45 2.10
C ILE A 91 -17.21 3.23 1.52
N ILE A 92 -16.34 2.52 2.22
CA ILE A 92 -14.98 2.22 1.76
C ILE A 92 -15.01 1.48 0.43
N GLN A 93 -15.90 0.50 0.28
CA GLN A 93 -16.04 -0.25 -0.97
C GLN A 93 -16.47 0.68 -2.12
N THR A 94 -17.52 1.48 -1.89
CA THR A 94 -18.02 2.43 -2.90
C THR A 94 -16.97 3.46 -3.30
N GLU A 95 -16.24 3.99 -2.33
CA GLU A 95 -15.17 4.96 -2.56
C GLU A 95 -13.99 4.33 -3.31
N SER A 96 -13.58 3.12 -2.91
CA SER A 96 -12.52 2.36 -3.57
C SER A 96 -12.89 2.03 -5.02
N GLU A 97 -14.14 1.61 -5.28
CA GLU A 97 -14.65 1.37 -6.62
C GLU A 97 -14.66 2.65 -7.47
N LYS A 98 -15.08 3.77 -6.90
CA LYS A 98 -15.05 5.08 -7.57
C LYS A 98 -13.62 5.51 -7.92
N ASN A 99 -12.69 5.36 -6.98
CA ASN A 99 -11.28 5.72 -7.17
C ASN A 99 -10.62 4.82 -8.21
N ALA A 100 -10.86 3.51 -8.15
CA ALA A 100 -10.37 2.55 -9.14
C ALA A 100 -10.91 2.86 -10.54
N LYS A 101 -12.20 3.21 -10.64
CA LYS A 101 -12.81 3.61 -11.91
C LYS A 101 -12.18 4.90 -12.45
N SER A 102 -12.02 5.93 -11.62
CA SER A 102 -11.35 7.18 -12.01
C SER A 102 -9.93 6.93 -12.49
N MET A 103 -9.18 6.08 -11.81
CA MET A 103 -7.81 5.72 -12.19
C MET A 103 -7.78 4.98 -13.54
N LEU A 104 -8.76 4.10 -13.79
CA LEU A 104 -8.88 3.38 -15.06
C LEU A 104 -9.26 4.33 -16.20
N ASP A 105 -10.17 5.26 -15.94
CA ASP A 105 -10.58 6.28 -16.92
C ASP A 105 -9.38 7.17 -17.28
N ASP A 106 -8.64 7.69 -16.28
CA ASP A 106 -7.42 8.49 -16.48
C ASP A 106 -6.33 7.73 -17.25
N ALA A 107 -6.12 6.45 -16.92
CA ALA A 107 -5.14 5.60 -17.59
C ALA A 107 -5.56 5.33 -19.05
N THR A 108 -6.86 5.12 -19.29
CA THR A 108 -7.41 4.89 -20.63
C THR A 108 -7.28 6.14 -21.49
N GLU A 109 -7.56 7.33 -20.93
CA GLU A 109 -7.38 8.61 -21.62
C GLU A 109 -5.92 8.84 -22.01
N LYS A 110 -4.98 8.67 -21.06
CA LYS A 110 -3.54 8.78 -21.34
C LYS A 110 -3.07 7.78 -22.39
N SER A 111 -3.55 6.54 -22.33
CA SER A 111 -3.24 5.51 -23.31
C SER A 111 -3.70 5.91 -24.71
N ASN A 112 -4.96 6.36 -24.84
CA ASN A 112 -5.51 6.82 -26.11
C ASN A 112 -4.70 8.00 -26.68
N HIS A 113 -4.32 8.96 -25.84
CA HIS A 113 -3.49 10.08 -26.24
C HIS A 113 -2.09 9.63 -26.73
N ILE A 114 -1.45 8.68 -26.05
CA ILE A 114 -0.16 8.13 -26.49
C ILE A 114 -0.29 7.43 -27.84
N ILE A 115 -1.36 6.65 -28.03
CA ILE A 115 -1.62 5.98 -29.31
C ILE A 115 -1.85 7.01 -30.42
N GLU A 116 -2.62 8.05 -30.15
CA GLU A 116 -2.87 9.13 -31.10
C GLU A 116 -1.55 9.82 -31.51
N ASP A 117 -0.75 10.30 -30.56
CA ASP A 117 0.55 10.94 -30.83
C ASP A 117 1.50 9.99 -31.57
N ALA A 118 1.58 8.72 -31.17
CA ALA A 118 2.39 7.72 -31.87
C ALA A 118 1.92 7.52 -33.32
N THR A 119 0.61 7.48 -33.58
CA THR A 119 0.08 7.34 -34.93
C THR A 119 0.33 8.59 -35.78
N GLU A 120 0.26 9.78 -35.21
CA GLU A 120 0.60 11.02 -35.90
C GLU A 120 2.07 11.08 -36.28
N ARG A 121 2.97 10.73 -35.35
CA ARG A 121 4.40 10.63 -35.61
C ARG A 121 4.70 9.60 -36.70
N ALA A 122 4.07 8.43 -36.64
CA ALA A 122 4.23 7.40 -37.66
C ALA A 122 3.79 7.88 -39.05
N LYS A 123 2.65 8.58 -39.14
CA LYS A 123 2.19 9.21 -40.40
C LYS A 123 3.20 10.24 -40.91
N ARG A 124 3.72 11.09 -40.03
CA ARG A 124 4.71 12.12 -40.39
C ARG A 124 6.00 11.50 -40.94
N ILE A 125 6.56 10.52 -40.23
CA ILE A 125 7.77 9.81 -40.66
C ILE A 125 7.54 9.10 -42.00
N ALA A 126 6.35 8.52 -42.22
CA ALA A 126 6.01 7.89 -43.50
C ALA A 126 6.00 8.90 -44.66
N ILE A 127 5.45 10.11 -44.43
CA ILE A 127 5.44 11.19 -45.43
C ILE A 127 6.86 11.69 -45.70
N GLU A 128 7.65 11.96 -44.66
CA GLU A 128 9.04 12.41 -44.76
C GLU A 128 9.91 11.37 -45.50
N THR A 129 9.68 10.09 -45.23
CA THR A 129 10.38 8.99 -45.93
C THR A 129 10.04 8.95 -47.41
N ASP A 130 8.77 9.15 -47.77
CA ASP A 130 8.34 9.20 -49.17
C ASP A 130 8.94 10.42 -49.90
N ASP A 131 8.96 11.59 -49.24
CA ASP A 131 9.58 12.78 -49.80
C ASP A 131 11.09 12.61 -49.99
N LEU A 132 11.80 12.08 -48.99
CA LEU A 132 13.24 11.79 -49.10
C LEU A 132 13.54 10.81 -50.24
N LYS A 133 12.70 9.79 -50.45
CA LYS A 133 12.82 8.88 -51.59
C LYS A 133 12.65 9.60 -52.93
N LYS A 134 11.67 10.51 -53.04
CA LYS A 134 11.47 11.34 -54.24
C LYS A 134 12.68 12.24 -54.48
N GLN A 135 13.15 12.95 -53.46
CA GLN A 135 14.34 13.80 -53.54
C GLN A 135 15.58 13.00 -53.97
N THR A 136 15.79 11.82 -53.39
CA THR A 136 16.90 10.93 -53.75
C THR A 136 16.80 10.48 -55.20
N ARG A 137 15.60 10.14 -55.69
CA ARG A 137 15.39 9.75 -57.09
C ARG A 137 15.74 10.89 -58.05
N ILE A 138 15.32 12.12 -57.74
CA ILE A 138 15.63 13.31 -58.52
C ILE A 138 17.13 13.61 -58.49
N PHE A 139 17.76 13.55 -57.31
CA PHE A 139 19.20 13.74 -57.16
C PHE A 139 20.00 12.73 -57.99
N LYS A 140 19.63 11.44 -57.93
CA LYS A 140 20.24 10.39 -58.74
C LYS A 140 20.15 10.71 -60.25
N GLN A 141 18.97 11.13 -60.72
CA GLN A 141 18.79 11.50 -62.13
C GLN A 141 19.66 12.70 -62.51
N ARG A 142 19.71 13.74 -61.67
CA ARG A 142 20.57 14.93 -61.91
C ARG A 142 22.05 14.57 -61.94
N LEU A 143 22.50 13.73 -60.99
CA LEU A 143 23.89 13.27 -60.94
C LEU A 143 24.24 12.45 -62.18
N GLN A 144 23.34 11.57 -62.62
CA GLN A 144 23.55 10.79 -63.85
C GLN A 144 23.71 11.70 -65.07
N VAL A 145 22.82 12.67 -65.27
CA VAL A 145 22.92 13.62 -66.39
C VAL A 145 24.20 14.46 -66.30
N MET A 146 24.59 14.88 -65.09
CA MET A 146 25.85 15.61 -64.88
C MET A 146 27.06 14.75 -65.28
N LEU A 147 27.12 13.49 -64.84
CA LEU A 147 28.20 12.58 -65.18
C LEU A 147 28.21 12.22 -66.68
N GLU A 148 27.04 12.02 -67.30
CA GLU A 148 26.92 11.81 -68.74
C GLU A 148 27.45 13.03 -69.52
N SER A 149 27.10 14.24 -69.08
CA SER A 149 27.64 15.48 -69.67
C SER A 149 29.16 15.60 -69.49
N GLN A 150 29.71 15.30 -68.32
CA GLN A 150 31.16 15.31 -68.09
C GLN A 150 31.87 14.25 -68.92
N LEU A 151 31.28 13.06 -69.03
CA LEU A 151 31.80 11.98 -69.86
C LEU A 151 31.79 12.35 -71.35
N GLU A 152 30.76 13.05 -71.81
CA GLU A 152 30.67 13.57 -73.18
C GLU A 152 31.77 14.60 -73.45
N VAL A 153 32.03 15.51 -72.51
CA VAL A 153 33.13 16.48 -72.61
C VAL A 153 34.48 15.75 -72.72
N VAL A 154 34.73 14.73 -71.90
CA VAL A 154 35.99 13.95 -71.95
C VAL A 154 36.12 13.16 -73.26
N LYS A 155 35.00 12.67 -73.80
CA LYS A 155 34.96 11.94 -75.07
C LYS A 155 34.92 12.88 -76.28
N SER A 156 34.90 14.20 -76.09
CA SER A 156 34.78 15.14 -77.19
C SER A 156 36.00 15.03 -78.12
N PRO A 157 35.81 15.21 -79.44
CA PRO A 157 36.89 15.14 -80.41
C PRO A 157 38.02 16.14 -80.14
N GLU A 158 37.73 17.21 -79.40
CA GLU A 158 38.69 18.25 -78.99
C GLU A 158 39.82 17.66 -78.14
N TRP A 159 39.52 16.73 -77.22
CA TRP A 159 40.56 16.04 -76.45
C TRP A 159 41.40 15.12 -77.32
N THR A 160 40.80 14.40 -78.27
CA THR A 160 41.56 13.57 -79.22
C THR A 160 42.43 14.40 -80.16
N ASP A 161 41.99 15.60 -80.57
CA ASP A 161 42.80 16.51 -81.40
C ASP A 161 43.95 17.13 -80.60
N LEU A 162 43.67 17.59 -79.37
CA LEU A 162 44.68 18.11 -78.45
C LEU A 162 45.75 17.06 -78.08
N LEU A 163 45.35 15.79 -77.93
CA LEU A 163 46.27 14.69 -77.59
C LEU A 163 46.92 14.03 -78.82
N ALA A 164 46.37 14.17 -80.02
CA ALA A 164 46.96 13.66 -81.26
C ALA A 164 48.06 14.58 -81.82
N LYS A 165 48.18 15.80 -81.28
CA LYS A 165 49.26 16.73 -81.59
C LYS A 165 50.56 16.27 -80.90
N ASP A 166 51.28 15.34 -81.53
CA ASP A 166 52.67 14.98 -81.18
C ASP A 166 53.66 16.05 -81.69
N GLU A 167 53.37 17.32 -81.42
CA GLU A 167 54.41 18.35 -81.44
C GLU A 167 55.01 18.38 -80.03
N LEU A 168 56.01 17.52 -79.82
CA LEU A 168 57.17 17.87 -79.00
C LEU A 168 57.75 19.18 -79.54
N ALA A 169 57.10 20.29 -79.20
CA ALA A 169 57.62 21.61 -79.38
C ALA A 169 58.96 21.65 -78.64
N ASP A 170 60.02 21.96 -79.39
CA ASP A 170 61.34 22.27 -78.89
C ASP A 170 61.23 23.03 -77.57
N HIS A 171 61.72 22.43 -76.48
CA HIS A 171 61.84 23.09 -75.18
C HIS A 171 62.68 24.39 -75.25
N GLN A 172 63.37 24.64 -76.37
CA GLN A 172 64.16 25.83 -76.63
C GLN A 172 63.34 27.08 -77.01
N THR A 173 62.11 26.96 -77.55
CA THR A 173 61.33 28.15 -77.98
C THR A 173 60.47 28.74 -76.86
N LEU A 174 60.20 27.97 -75.79
CA LEU A 174 59.48 28.49 -74.61
C LEU A 174 60.32 29.43 -73.73
N SER A 175 61.66 29.46 -73.87
CA SER A 175 62.50 30.39 -73.11
C SER A 175 62.56 31.80 -73.69
N GLU A 176 62.12 32.01 -74.94
CA GLU A 176 62.10 33.34 -75.57
C GLU A 176 60.74 34.06 -75.46
N GLU A 177 59.67 33.36 -75.10
CA GLU A 177 58.32 33.95 -74.86
C GLU A 177 57.99 34.10 -73.36
N ILE A 178 58.90 33.74 -72.46
CA ILE A 178 58.81 34.06 -71.03
C ILE A 178 59.62 35.34 -70.79
N ASP A 179 59.09 36.47 -71.28
CA ASP A 179 59.51 37.80 -70.84
C ASP A 179 58.96 38.02 -69.42
N ILE A 180 59.73 37.54 -68.45
CA ILE A 180 59.58 37.83 -67.02
C ILE A 180 59.91 39.31 -66.75
N THR A 181 59.07 40.22 -67.20
CA THR A 181 59.12 41.62 -66.75
C THR A 181 57.78 42.24 -66.32
N GLU A 182 56.62 41.59 -66.49
CA GLU A 182 55.37 42.02 -65.85
C GLU A 182 54.53 40.84 -65.35
N LEU A 183 54.96 40.25 -64.24
CA LEU A 183 54.05 39.52 -63.35
C LEU A 183 53.18 40.57 -62.63
N ASP A 184 51.91 40.65 -63.03
CA ASP A 184 50.89 41.50 -62.45
C ASP A 184 50.60 41.08 -60.99
N ASN A 185 51.48 41.45 -60.07
CA ASN A 185 51.23 41.41 -58.64
C ASN A 185 50.59 42.73 -58.18
N LYS A 186 49.46 43.08 -58.80
CA LYS A 186 48.55 44.12 -58.34
C LYS A 186 47.11 43.60 -58.30
N GLY A 187 46.91 42.64 -57.40
CA GLY A 187 45.59 42.30 -56.88
C GLY A 187 45.72 41.90 -55.41
N ASP A 188 45.25 42.76 -54.50
CA ASP A 188 45.18 42.55 -53.05
C ASP A 188 44.20 41.44 -52.61
N ASN A 189 43.96 40.43 -53.46
CA ASN A 189 43.17 39.27 -53.12
C ASN A 189 44.07 38.03 -53.12
N GLN A 190 44.95 37.95 -52.11
CA GLN A 190 45.39 36.65 -51.66
C GLN A 190 44.14 35.89 -51.20
N VAL A 191 43.85 34.77 -51.86
CA VAL A 191 42.94 33.77 -51.30
C VAL A 191 43.59 33.26 -50.02
N ASN A 192 43.11 33.74 -48.87
CA ASN A 192 43.40 33.19 -47.57
C ASN A 192 42.90 31.74 -47.57
N SER A 193 43.74 30.80 -47.99
CA SER A 193 43.58 29.40 -47.59
C SER A 193 43.99 29.33 -46.13
N THR A 194 43.11 29.79 -45.23
CA THR A 194 43.13 29.27 -43.87
C THR A 194 42.81 27.79 -44.02
N THR A 195 43.84 26.95 -43.99
CA THR A 195 43.68 25.54 -43.67
C THR A 195 43.20 25.50 -42.23
N GLU A 196 41.89 25.60 -42.01
CA GLU A 196 41.32 25.07 -40.78
C GLU A 196 41.59 23.57 -40.84
N ALA A 197 42.47 23.12 -39.95
CA ALA A 197 42.72 21.72 -39.74
C ALA A 197 41.39 21.06 -39.34
N VAL A 198 40.76 20.38 -40.30
CA VAL A 198 39.63 19.49 -40.01
C VAL A 198 40.18 18.39 -39.11
N LYS A 199 39.77 18.40 -37.84
CA LYS A 199 40.12 17.34 -36.90
C LYS A 199 39.64 15.98 -37.46
N PRO A 200 40.46 14.92 -37.42
CA PRO A 200 40.00 13.58 -37.78
C PRO A 200 38.83 13.18 -36.88
N TRP A 201 37.88 12.43 -37.45
CA TRP A 201 36.72 11.91 -36.73
C TRP A 201 37.20 10.94 -35.64
N GLY A 202 37.39 11.45 -34.42
CA GLY A 202 37.98 10.68 -33.32
C GLY A 202 38.34 11.46 -32.05
N GLU A 203 38.46 12.80 -32.10
CA GLU A 203 38.66 13.61 -30.89
C GLU A 203 37.47 14.54 -30.66
N ILE A 204 36.55 14.09 -29.81
CA ILE A 204 35.56 14.94 -29.16
C ILE A 204 36.35 15.74 -28.11
N ALA A 205 36.55 17.02 -28.36
CA ALA A 205 37.02 17.94 -27.33
C ALA A 205 35.89 18.09 -26.30
N GLU A 206 36.20 17.76 -25.05
CA GLU A 206 35.40 18.19 -23.90
C GLU A 206 35.30 19.71 -23.94
N ASP A 207 34.10 20.22 -24.17
CA ASP A 207 33.79 21.59 -23.83
C ASP A 207 32.56 21.62 -22.93
N GLN A 208 32.67 22.51 -21.94
CA GLN A 208 31.92 22.57 -20.70
C GLN A 208 30.41 22.68 -20.93
N VAL A 209 29.63 21.72 -20.42
CA VAL A 209 28.20 21.90 -20.14
C VAL A 209 28.05 22.10 -18.64
N GLU A 210 27.94 23.36 -18.21
CA GLU A 210 27.29 23.66 -16.93
C GLU A 210 25.80 23.32 -17.07
N THR A 211 25.38 22.22 -16.46
CA THR A 211 23.98 22.00 -16.12
C THR A 211 23.95 21.30 -14.77
N THR A 212 23.79 22.11 -13.73
CA THR A 212 23.70 21.70 -12.34
C THR A 212 22.45 20.85 -12.14
N GLN A 213 22.62 19.56 -11.86
CA GLN A 213 21.59 18.75 -11.21
C GLN A 213 22.19 18.14 -9.94
N THR A 214 21.92 18.80 -8.82
CA THR A 214 22.25 18.33 -7.47
C THR A 214 21.56 17.00 -7.23
N ILE A 215 22.35 15.94 -7.03
CA ILE A 215 21.90 14.66 -6.49
C ILE A 215 22.37 14.62 -5.04
N VAL A 216 21.43 14.69 -4.10
CA VAL A 216 21.67 14.56 -2.66
C VAL A 216 21.73 13.08 -2.31
N PHE A 217 22.88 12.62 -1.83
CA PHE A 217 23.02 11.35 -1.10
C PHE A 217 23.26 11.68 0.38
N PRO A 218 22.57 11.03 1.33
CA PRO A 218 22.87 11.18 2.75
C PRO A 218 24.18 10.44 3.09
N ASP A 219 25.10 11.16 3.74
CA ASP A 219 26.42 10.69 4.18
C ASP A 219 26.35 9.52 5.18
N ASP A 220 27.34 8.63 5.08
CA ASP A 220 27.76 7.75 6.17
C ASP A 220 29.24 8.00 6.49
N ASP A 221 29.57 7.81 7.77
CA ASP A 221 30.88 7.82 8.44
C ASP A 221 31.48 9.13 8.95
N SER A 222 31.18 9.41 10.23
CA SER A 222 32.22 9.81 11.19
C SER A 222 32.10 9.03 12.50
N MET A 223 33.04 8.12 12.71
CA MET A 223 33.33 7.47 14.00
C MET A 223 33.83 8.48 15.03
N SER A 224 33.26 8.46 16.26
CA SER A 224 34.02 8.64 17.51
C SER A 224 33.21 8.21 18.74
N ASP A 225 33.70 7.17 19.41
CA ASP A 225 33.62 6.78 20.83
C ASP A 225 32.55 7.40 21.74
N SER A 226 31.77 6.54 22.43
CA SER A 226 32.11 6.05 23.79
C SER A 226 30.91 5.36 24.47
N GLU A 227 31.16 4.14 24.97
CA GLU A 227 30.60 3.48 26.17
C GLU A 227 29.16 3.80 26.65
N GLU A 228 28.29 2.79 26.67
CA GLU A 228 27.84 2.15 27.92
C GLU A 228 26.96 0.91 27.66
N THR A 229 27.18 -0.08 28.51
CA THR A 229 26.61 -1.42 28.59
C THR A 229 25.16 -1.43 29.08
N GLU A 230 24.33 -2.37 28.61
CA GLU A 230 23.59 -3.30 29.51
C GLU A 230 22.84 -4.39 28.73
N ASP A 231 22.78 -5.56 29.37
CA ASP A 231 22.51 -6.90 28.85
C ASP A 231 21.04 -7.18 28.49
N ALA A 232 20.82 -8.06 27.51
CA ALA A 232 20.04 -9.30 27.69
C ALA A 232 20.01 -10.15 26.40
N GLU A 233 20.72 -11.28 26.43
CA GLU A 233 20.44 -12.46 25.60
C GLU A 233 19.00 -12.97 25.88
N VAL A 234 18.29 -13.49 24.87
CA VAL A 234 17.75 -14.88 24.86
C VAL A 234 17.38 -15.29 23.43
N THR A 235 18.26 -16.12 22.88
CA THR A 235 18.11 -17.30 22.01
C THR A 235 16.74 -17.71 21.41
N THR A 236 16.83 -18.02 20.10
CA THR A 236 16.37 -19.25 19.39
C THR A 236 14.89 -19.47 19.08
N ASP A 237 14.63 -19.44 17.77
CA ASP A 237 14.23 -20.60 16.95
C ASP A 237 12.90 -21.29 17.31
N GLN A 238 11.87 -21.09 16.49
CA GLN A 238 10.87 -22.13 16.26
C GLN A 238 10.16 -21.99 14.91
N ALA A 239 10.13 -23.13 14.24
CA ALA A 239 9.59 -23.40 12.93
C ALA A 239 8.07 -23.17 12.85
N TYR A 240 7.67 -22.75 11.65
CA TYR A 240 6.29 -22.58 11.19
C TYR A 240 5.71 -23.95 10.83
N ASP A 241 4.52 -24.28 11.36
CA ASP A 241 3.76 -25.50 11.03
C ASP A 241 2.38 -25.06 10.49
N PRO A 242 1.96 -25.44 9.27
CA PRO A 242 0.63 -25.09 8.75
C PRO A 242 -0.41 -26.13 9.13
N ILE A 243 -1.53 -25.67 9.69
CA ILE A 243 -2.71 -26.48 10.01
C ILE A 243 -3.43 -26.84 8.71
N GLU A 244 -3.36 -28.11 8.30
CA GLU A 244 -4.24 -28.69 7.28
C GLU A 244 -5.64 -28.95 7.83
N SER A 245 -6.64 -28.63 7.00
CA SER A 245 -8.05 -28.72 7.30
C SER A 245 -8.52 -30.18 7.28
N SER A 246 -9.15 -30.62 8.37
CA SER A 246 -9.90 -31.87 8.43
C SER A 246 -11.17 -31.74 7.59
N THR A 247 -11.21 -32.43 6.44
CA THR A 247 -12.44 -32.77 5.74
C THR A 247 -13.11 -33.97 6.42
N ASP A 248 -14.31 -33.77 6.93
CA ASP A 248 -15.24 -34.84 7.31
C ASP A 248 -15.57 -35.70 6.07
N GLN A 249 -15.11 -36.95 6.07
CA GLN A 249 -15.65 -38.01 5.22
C GLN A 249 -16.37 -39.03 6.10
N VAL A 250 -17.63 -39.23 5.74
CA VAL A 250 -18.57 -40.18 6.31
C VAL A 250 -18.10 -41.60 6.00
N ASP A 251 -17.81 -42.38 7.04
CA ASP A 251 -17.69 -43.83 6.99
C ASP A 251 -19.04 -44.43 6.56
N ASN A 252 -19.02 -45.15 5.44
CA ASN A 252 -20.10 -46.04 5.02
C ASN A 252 -19.49 -47.45 4.95
N ASP A 253 -19.51 -48.14 6.09
CA ASP A 253 -19.10 -49.54 6.18
C ASP A 253 -20.11 -50.43 5.45
N GLU A 254 -19.59 -51.16 4.45
CA GLU A 254 -20.20 -52.36 3.92
C GLU A 254 -20.44 -53.37 5.05
N ASN A 255 -21.69 -53.76 5.28
CA ASN A 255 -21.97 -55.05 5.88
C ASN A 255 -22.66 -55.97 4.88
N LYS A 256 -21.88 -56.93 4.37
CA LYS A 256 -22.36 -58.14 3.71
C LYS A 256 -22.91 -59.09 4.77
N ASN A 257 -24.22 -59.37 4.71
CA ASN A 257 -24.76 -60.74 4.65
C ASN A 257 -26.24 -60.71 4.21
#